data_AF-A0A2E5LMD0-F1
#
_entry.id   AF-A0A2E5LMD0-F1
#
_cell.length_a   1.000
_cell.length_b   1.000
_cell.length_c   1.000
_cell.angle_alpha   90.00
_cell.angle_beta   90.00
_cell.angle_gamma   90.00
#
_symmetry.space_group_name_H-M   'P 1'
#
loop_
_entity.id
_entity.type
_entity.pdbx_description
1 polymer ?
#
loop_
_entity_poly.entity_id
_entity_poly.type
_entity_poly.pdbx_seq_one_letter_code
_entity_poly.pdbx_strand_id
1 'polypeptide(L)' 'MHLLNAQPGVVADGSEAIDLGQSPGQILFLSAADTDLAVVSAARANLGANFPSLRLANVMQLSHHMSVDLFCE' A
#
# COMPACT_ATOMS: atom_id res chain seq x y z
N MET A 1 -14.21 33.41 26.74
CA MET A 1 -14.12 32.18 25.93
C MET A 1 -13.14 32.44 24.80
N HIS A 2 -12.00 31.74 24.79
CA HIS A 2 -11.10 31.75 23.63
C HIS A 2 -10.99 30.31 23.16
N LEU A 3 -11.57 30.03 22.00
CA LEU A 3 -11.45 28.75 21.32
C LEU A 3 -9.99 28.62 20.88
N LEU A 4 -9.31 27.60 21.42
CA LEU A 4 -8.01 27.19 20.92
C LEU A 4 -8.24 26.60 19.52
N ASN A 5 -7.94 27.39 18.50
CA ASN A 5 -7.96 26.98 17.10
C ASN A 5 -6.83 25.97 16.89
N ALA A 6 -7.07 24.70 17.22
CA ALA A 6 -6.18 23.62 16.83
C ALA A 6 -6.19 23.57 15.30
N GLN A 7 -5.13 24.07 14.66
CA GLN A 7 -4.87 23.76 13.26
C GLN A 7 -4.87 22.22 13.15
N PRO A 8 -5.74 21.62 12.33
CA PRO A 8 -5.60 20.21 12.01
C PRO A 8 -4.18 20.02 11.49
N GLY A 9 -3.42 19.15 12.15
CA GLY A 9 -2.05 18.85 11.73
C GLY A 9 -2.08 18.56 10.24
N VAL A 10 -1.27 19.30 9.48
CA VAL A 10 -1.04 18.99 8.08
C VAL A 10 -0.28 17.66 8.07
N VAL A 11 -1.00 16.55 7.97
CA VAL A 11 -0.40 15.27 7.59
C VAL A 11 -0.26 15.33 6.07
N ALA A 12 0.79 16.01 5.62
CA ALA A 12 1.25 15.91 4.25
C ALA A 12 2.64 15.28 4.31
N ASP A 13 2.72 13.98 4.02
CA ASP A 13 4.00 13.26 3.92
C ASP A 13 4.68 13.47 2.55
N GLY A 14 4.25 14.47 1.77
CA GLY A 14 5.08 15.09 0.75
C GLY A 14 5.37 14.30 -0.53
N SER A 15 4.57 13.30 -0.88
CA SER A 15 4.64 12.64 -2.20
C SER A 15 3.33 12.80 -2.99
N GLU A 16 3.43 12.94 -4.31
CA GLU A 16 2.27 12.85 -5.20
C GLU A 16 1.59 11.50 -5.01
N ALA A 17 0.26 11.47 -5.15
CA ALA A 17 -0.46 10.21 -5.13
C ALA A 17 0.03 9.29 -6.26
N ILE A 18 0.16 8.01 -5.93
CA ILE A 18 0.64 6.97 -6.83
C ILE A 18 -0.51 5.98 -7.02
N ASP A 19 -0.91 5.79 -8.28
CA ASP A 19 -1.71 4.63 -8.67
C ASP A 19 -0.77 3.47 -9.00
N LEU A 20 -0.89 2.37 -8.26
CA LEU A 20 -0.09 1.16 -8.49
C LEU A 20 -0.63 0.31 -9.64
N GLY A 21 -1.84 0.56 -10.14
CA GLY A 21 -2.44 -0.14 -11.27
C GLY A 21 -2.64 -1.64 -11.04
N GLN A 22 -2.75 -2.08 -9.78
CA GLN A 22 -2.84 -3.50 -9.42
C GLN A 22 -4.30 -3.95 -9.31
N SER A 23 -4.66 -5.07 -9.93
CA SER A 23 -5.99 -5.68 -9.76
C SER A 23 -6.25 -6.15 -8.32
N PRO A 24 -7.51 -6.22 -7.85
CA PRO A 24 -7.87 -6.75 -6.53
C PRO A 24 -7.29 -8.13 -6.22
N GLY A 25 -6.82 -8.30 -4.99
CA GLY A 25 -6.21 -9.54 -4.48
C GLY A 25 -6.93 -10.06 -3.24
N GLN A 26 -6.96 -11.39 -3.06
CA GLN A 26 -7.51 -12.03 -1.85
C GLN A 26 -6.56 -11.92 -0.65
N ILE A 27 -5.25 -11.83 -0.91
CA ILE A 27 -4.22 -11.66 0.10
C ILE A 27 -3.42 -10.40 -0.26
N LEU A 28 -3.18 -9.57 0.75
CA LEU A 28 -2.36 -8.38 0.66
C LEU A 28 -1.10 -8.54 1.51
N PHE A 29 0.07 -8.31 0.92
CA PHE A 29 1.34 -8.27 1.64
C PHE A 29 2.02 -6.92 1.39
N LEU A 30 2.26 -6.19 2.46
CA LEU A 30 2.90 -4.88 2.46
C LEU A 30 4.23 -4.99 3.21
N SER A 31 5.32 -4.52 2.61
CA SER A 31 6.62 -4.38 3.28
C SER A 31 7.26 -3.05 2.91
N ALA A 32 8.14 -2.52 3.76
CA ALA A 32 8.98 -1.39 3.40
C ALA A 32 10.23 -1.82 2.62
N ALA A 33 10.57 -3.12 2.64
CA ALA A 33 11.75 -3.67 2.00
C ALA A 33 11.39 -4.41 0.71
N ASP A 34 11.94 -3.94 -0.40
CA ASP A 34 11.73 -4.58 -1.71
C ASP A 34 12.27 -6.02 -1.75
N THR A 35 13.25 -6.35 -0.90
CA THR A 35 13.76 -7.71 -0.75
C THR A 35 12.71 -8.68 -0.22
N ASP A 36 11.83 -8.23 0.68
CA ASP A 36 10.73 -9.07 1.19
C ASP A 36 9.71 -9.32 0.09
N LEU A 37 9.36 -8.28 -0.67
CA LEU A 37 8.44 -8.37 -1.80
C LEU A 37 8.99 -9.33 -2.87
N ALA A 38 10.29 -9.26 -3.16
CA ALA A 38 10.96 -10.16 -4.10
C ALA A 38 10.92 -11.62 -3.63
N VAL A 39 11.20 -11.88 -2.35
CA VAL A 39 11.13 -13.23 -1.77
C VAL A 39 9.72 -13.80 -1.81
N VAL A 40 8.72 -12.99 -1.44
CA VAL A 40 7.31 -13.42 -1.47
C VAL A 40 6.82 -13.66 -2.90
N SER A 41 7.22 -12.81 -3.85
CA SER A 41 6.94 -12.99 -5.28
C SER A 41 7.49 -14.31 -5.81
N ALA A 42 8.76 -14.61 -5.49
CA ALA A 42 9.40 -15.87 -5.84
C ALA A 42 8.70 -17.08 -5.19
N ALA A 43 8.31 -16.97 -3.92
CA ALA A 43 7.55 -18.01 -3.23
C ALA A 43 6.18 -18.24 -3.89
N ARG A 44 5.46 -17.18 -4.27
CA ARG A 44 4.14 -17.27 -4.93
C ARG A 44 4.19 -18.04 -6.24
N ALA A 45 5.28 -17.95 -7.00
CA ALA A 45 5.46 -18.70 -8.25
C ALA A 45 5.51 -20.23 -8.04
N ASN A 46 5.84 -20.69 -6.83
CA ASN A 46 5.86 -22.11 -6.46
C ASN A 46 4.51 -22.59 -5.90
N LEU A 47 3.56 -21.67 -5.69
CA LEU A 47 2.22 -21.99 -5.22
C LEU A 47 1.31 -22.19 -6.43
N GLY A 48 0.66 -23.35 -6.53
CA GLY A 48 -0.16 -23.73 -7.69
C GLY A 48 -1.29 -22.74 -8.00
N ALA A 49 -1.95 -22.95 -9.15
CA ALA A 49 -3.00 -22.05 -9.65
C ALA A 49 -4.18 -21.85 -8.69
N ASN A 50 -4.44 -22.83 -7.81
CA ASN A 50 -5.52 -22.76 -6.81
C ASN A 50 -5.19 -21.90 -5.59
N PHE A 51 -3.96 -21.39 -5.48
CA PHE A 51 -3.59 -20.49 -4.40
C PHE A 51 -4.28 -19.13 -4.58
N PRO A 52 -4.76 -18.48 -3.51
CA PRO A 52 -5.44 -17.19 -3.59
C PRO A 52 -4.65 -16.12 -4.36
N SER A 53 -5.34 -15.15 -4.97
CA SER A 53 -4.67 -14.02 -5.61
C SER A 53 -3.90 -13.20 -4.55
N LEU A 54 -2.66 -12.85 -4.87
CA LEU A 54 -1.73 -12.19 -3.95
C LEU A 54 -1.31 -10.84 -4.55
N ARG A 55 -1.44 -9.79 -3.75
CA ARG A 55 -1.05 -8.43 -4.08
C ARG A 55 0.13 -8.01 -3.20
N LEU A 56 1.20 -7.49 -3.81
CA LEU A 56 2.43 -7.07 -3.16
C LEU A 56 2.67 -5.58 -3.42
N ALA A 57 2.92 -4.79 -2.38
CA ALA A 57 3.27 -3.38 -2.54
C ALA A 57 4.27 -2.91 -1.48
N ASN A 58 5.09 -1.93 -1.85
CA ASN A 58 5.95 -1.25 -0.90
C ASN A 58 5.12 -0.23 -0.11
N VAL A 59 5.13 -0.29 1.22
CA VAL A 59 4.31 0.61 2.06
C VAL A 59 4.64 2.10 1.83
N MET A 60 5.87 2.40 1.42
CA MET A 60 6.31 3.77 1.10
C MET A 60 5.65 4.33 -0.16
N GLN A 61 5.09 3.48 -1.03
CA GLN A 61 4.29 3.91 -2.19
C GLN A 61 2.85 4.27 -1.83
N LEU A 62 2.42 3.93 -0.61
CA LEU A 62 1.08 4.18 -0.08
C LEU A 62 1.06 5.33 0.95
N SER A 63 2.12 6.16 1.01
CA SER A 63 2.22 7.27 1.96
C SER A 63 1.15 8.35 1.77
N HIS A 64 0.66 8.55 0.54
CA HIS A 64 -0.42 9.50 0.28
C HIS A 64 -1.78 8.82 0.46
N HIS A 65 -2.72 9.46 1.15
CA HIS A 65 -4.05 8.87 1.43
C HIS A 65 -4.78 8.44 0.16
N MET A 66 -4.73 9.27 -0.90
CA MET A 66 -5.30 8.91 -2.21
C MET A 66 -4.65 7.67 -2.84
N SER A 67 -3.36 7.39 -2.59
CA SER A 67 -2.74 6.12 -3.04
C SER A 67 -3.36 4.93 -2.31
N VAL A 68 -3.69 5.07 -1.03
CA VAL A 68 -4.38 4.03 -0.25
C VAL A 68 -5.78 3.80 -0.80
N ASP A 69 -6.51 4.87 -1.11
CA ASP A 69 -7.86 4.80 -1.67
C ASP A 69 -7.83 4.05 -3.02
N LEU A 70 -7.00 4.51 -3.98
CA LEU A 70 -6.82 3.87 -5.29
C LEU A 70 -6.37 2.42 -5.18
N PHE A 71 -5.55 2.11 -4.18
CA PHE A 71 -5.10 0.75 -3.95
C PHE A 71 -6.18 -0.15 -3.35
N CYS A 72 -7.14 0.38 -2.59
CA CYS A 72 -8.23 -0.41 -1.99
C CYS A 72 -9.39 -0.68 -2.95
N GLU A 73 -9.44 0.03 -4.09
CA GLU A 73 -10.45 -0.14 -5.14
C GLU A 73 -10.25 -1.41 -6.01
#